data_AF-A0A920ND18-F1
#
_entry.id   AF-A0A920ND18-F1
#
_cell.length_a   1.000
_cell.length_b   1.000
_cell.length_c   1.000
_cell.angle_alpha   90.00
_cell.angle_beta   90.00
_cell.angle_gamma   90.00
#
_symmetry.space_group_name_H-M   'P 1'
#
loop_
_entity.id
_entity.type
_entity.pdbx_description
1 polymer ?
#
loop_
_entity_poly.entity_id
_entity_poly.type
_entity_poly.pdbx_seq_one_letter_code
_entity_poly.pdbx_strand_id
1 'polypeptide(L)'
;MNYGKFRYEATRREKESRKASKSRVNNQVREVRMKTRIGDHDLQAKIRLVKRLMSKGSKVRVSVMFRGREVQHPQIGMDFA
;
A
#
# COMPACT_ATOMS: atom_id res chain seq x y z
N MET A 1 -42.40 -5.63 -21.60
CA MET A 1 -41.07 -5.20 -21.09
C MET A 1 -40.92 -5.71 -19.66
N ASN A 2 -40.09 -6.74 -19.44
CA ASN A 2 -39.94 -7.37 -18.13
C ASN A 2 -38.95 -6.60 -17.25
N TYR A 3 -39.46 -5.62 -16.51
CA TYR A 3 -38.71 -4.78 -15.57
C TYR A 3 -37.92 -5.60 -14.53
N GLY A 4 -38.49 -6.73 -14.08
CA GLY A 4 -37.83 -7.64 -13.14
C GLY A 4 -36.54 -8.27 -13.69
N LYS A 5 -36.52 -8.64 -14.98
CA LYS A 5 -35.33 -9.22 -15.62
C LYS A 5 -34.21 -8.19 -15.77
N PHE A 6 -34.56 -6.95 -16.12
CA PHE A 6 -33.61 -5.84 -16.23
C PHE A 6 -32.96 -5.48 -14.88
N ARG A 7 -33.73 -5.45 -13.79
CA ARG A 7 -33.20 -5.21 -12.43
C ARG A 7 -32.24 -6.30 -11.96
N TYR A 8 -32.50 -7.56 -12.33
CA TYR A 8 -31.62 -8.68 -12.02
C TYR A 8 -30.28 -8.60 -12.80
N GLU A 9 -30.33 -8.29 -14.09
CA GLU A 9 -29.12 -8.13 -14.91
C GLU A 9 -28.29 -6.91 -14.46
N ALA A 10 -28.94 -5.79 -14.13
CA ALA A 10 -28.27 -4.61 -13.60
C ALA A 10 -27.55 -4.90 -12.27
N THR A 11 -28.20 -5.61 -11.35
CA THR A 11 -27.59 -5.97 -10.06
C THR A 11 -26.49 -7.02 -10.18
N ARG A 12 -26.60 -7.98 -11.12
CA ARG A 12 -25.48 -8.90 -11.44
C ARG A 12 -24.27 -8.13 -11.98
N ARG A 13 -24.50 -7.23 -12.93
CA ARG A 13 -23.43 -6.45 -13.55
C ARG A 13 -22.72 -5.53 -12.56
N GLU A 14 -23.45 -4.90 -11.63
CA GLU A 14 -22.87 -4.14 -10.52
C GLU A 14 -22.02 -5.01 -9.57
N LYS A 15 -22.47 -6.22 -9.26
CA LYS A 15 -21.71 -7.14 -8.40
C LYS A 15 -20.43 -7.61 -9.09
N GLU A 16 -20.47 -7.90 -10.38
CA GLU A 16 -19.30 -8.28 -11.17
C GLU A 16 -18.31 -7.12 -11.30
N SER A 17 -18.78 -5.90 -11.55
CA SER A 17 -17.91 -4.71 -11.63
C SER A 17 -17.25 -4.39 -10.28
N ARG A 18 -17.96 -4.50 -9.16
CA ARG A 18 -17.37 -4.31 -7.81
C ARG A 18 -16.31 -5.36 -7.49
N LYS A 19 -16.51 -6.62 -7.88
CA LYS A 19 -15.50 -7.69 -7.69
C LYS A 19 -14.24 -7.42 -8.51
N ALA A 20 -14.38 -7.03 -9.77
CA ALA A 20 -13.25 -6.66 -10.63
C ALA A 20 -12.48 -5.45 -10.06
N SER A 21 -13.18 -4.43 -9.59
CA SER A 21 -12.57 -3.27 -8.94
C SER A 21 -11.86 -3.62 -7.63
N LYS A 22 -12.40 -4.54 -6.83
CA LYS A 22 -11.78 -4.99 -5.57
C LYS A 22 -10.46 -5.74 -5.81
N SER A 23 -10.35 -6.48 -6.91
CA SER A 23 -9.09 -7.12 -7.31
C SER A 23 -8.03 -6.07 -7.71
N ARG A 24 -8.44 -4.97 -8.38
CA ARG A 24 -7.55 -3.83 -8.67
C ARG A 24 -7.11 -3.06 -7.42
N VAL A 25 -7.92 -3.03 -6.36
CA VAL A 25 -7.53 -2.44 -5.05
C VAL A 25 -6.35 -3.17 -4.43
N ASN A 26 -6.11 -4.46 -4.72
CA ASN A 26 -4.94 -5.16 -4.19
C ASN A 26 -3.61 -4.57 -4.70
N ASN A 27 -3.63 -3.91 -5.86
CA ASN A 27 -2.49 -3.18 -6.42
C ASN A 27 -2.34 -1.74 -5.89
N GLN A 28 -3.12 -1.32 -4.88
CA GLN A 28 -2.93 0.00 -4.27
C GLN A 28 -1.51 0.13 -3.75
N VAL A 29 -0.87 1.25 -4.13
CA VAL A 29 0.44 1.61 -3.62
C VAL A 29 0.28 1.99 -2.14
N ARG A 30 0.88 1.18 -1.26
CA ARG A 30 0.95 1.41 0.18
C ARG A 30 2.20 2.22 0.47
N GLU A 31 2.05 3.41 1.05
CA GLU A 31 3.19 4.23 1.43
C GLU A 31 3.60 3.92 2.88
N VAL A 32 4.89 3.63 3.09
CA VAL A 32 5.48 3.43 4.41
C VAL A 32 6.47 4.56 4.65
N ARG A 33 6.17 5.40 5.63
CA ARG A 33 7.04 6.51 6.02
C ARG A 33 7.93 6.11 7.18
N MET A 34 9.22 6.33 7.03
CA MET A 34 10.24 6.12 8.06
C MET A 34 10.80 7.47 8.51
N LYS A 35 11.19 7.56 9.79
CA LYS A 35 11.91 8.72 10.33
C LYS A 35 13.41 8.42 10.29
N THR A 36 14.22 9.46 10.18
CA THR A 36 15.70 9.40 10.22
C THR A 36 16.23 8.87 11.55
N ARG A 37 15.63 9.28 12.68
CA ARG A 37 15.95 8.79 14.03
C ARG A 37 15.01 7.66 14.43
N ILE A 38 15.10 6.54 13.74
CA ILE A 38 14.36 5.31 14.09
C ILE A 38 15.25 4.43 14.96
N GLY A 39 14.72 3.91 16.07
CA GLY A 39 15.42 2.92 16.88
C GLY A 39 15.35 1.53 16.24
N ASP A 40 16.31 0.65 16.54
CA ASP A 40 16.44 -0.69 15.93
C ASP A 40 15.14 -1.51 16.01
N HIS A 41 14.43 -1.45 17.14
CA HIS A 41 13.17 -2.16 17.32
C HIS A 41 12.08 -1.69 16.35
N ASP A 42 11.95 -0.37 16.16
CA ASP A 42 10.92 0.21 15.28
C ASP A 42 11.27 -0.03 13.81
N LEU A 43 12.57 0.01 13.45
CA LEU A 43 13.05 -0.37 12.13
C LEU A 43 12.64 -1.80 11.79
N GLN A 44 12.92 -2.75 12.69
CA GLN A 44 12.55 -4.15 12.50
C GLN A 44 11.03 -4.33 12.37
N ALA A 45 10.22 -3.56 13.11
CA ALA A 45 8.77 -3.57 12.95
C ALA A 45 8.31 -3.07 11.56
N LYS A 46 8.92 -2.00 11.04
CA LYS A 46 8.64 -1.47 9.70
C LYS A 46 9.10 -2.44 8.61
N ILE A 47 10.25 -3.09 8.73
CA ILE A 47 10.71 -4.13 7.79
C ILE A 47 9.71 -5.29 7.75
N ARG A 48 9.26 -5.79 8.90
CA ARG A 48 8.23 -6.84 8.98
C ARG A 48 6.91 -6.41 8.34
N LEU A 49 6.52 -5.15 8.51
CA LEU A 49 5.33 -4.60 7.88
C LEU A 49 5.48 -4.54 6.36
N VAL A 50 6.61 -4.05 5.85
CA VAL A 50 6.89 -3.97 4.40
C VAL A 50 6.88 -5.37 3.78
N LYS A 51 7.60 -6.34 4.39
CA LYS A 51 7.59 -7.74 3.94
C LYS A 51 6.17 -8.31 3.85
N ARG A 52 5.35 -8.08 4.88
CA ARG A 52 3.95 -8.55 4.91
C ARG A 52 3.08 -7.89 3.83
N LEU A 53 3.29 -6.61 3.55
CA LEU A 53 2.56 -5.88 2.52
C LEU A 53 2.93 -6.37 1.11
N MET A 54 4.22 -6.63 0.87
CA MET A 54 4.70 -7.20 -0.39
C MET A 54 4.18 -8.62 -0.60
N SER A 55 4.16 -9.47 0.42
CA SER A 55 3.58 -10.83 0.33
C SER A 55 2.08 -10.82 0.00
N LYS A 56 1.36 -9.73 0.32
CA LYS A 56 -0.06 -9.58 -0.04
C LYS A 56 -0.30 -9.08 -1.46
N GLY A 57 0.76 -8.86 -2.25
CA GLY A 57 0.68 -8.37 -3.63
C GLY A 57 0.52 -6.85 -3.74
N SER A 58 0.62 -6.10 -2.64
CA SER A 58 0.58 -4.64 -2.68
C SER A 58 1.94 -4.06 -3.03
N LYS A 59 1.95 -3.05 -3.91
CA LYS A 59 3.15 -2.25 -4.19
C LYS A 59 3.45 -1.37 -2.98
N VAL A 60 4.68 -1.40 -2.48
CA VAL A 60 5.07 -0.58 -1.31
C VAL A 60 6.00 0.53 -1.76
N ARG A 61 5.67 1.77 -1.41
CA ARG A 61 6.54 2.94 -1.58
C ARG A 61 7.11 3.32 -0.22
N VAL A 62 8.42 3.15 -0.05
CA VAL A 62 9.11 3.54 1.18
C VAL A 62 9.65 4.96 1.03
N SER A 63 9.27 5.85 1.95
CA SER A 63 9.73 7.24 1.96
C SER A 63 10.37 7.54 3.32
N VAL A 64 11.59 8.07 3.31
CA VAL A 64 12.26 8.55 4.53
C VAL A 64 11.96 10.04 4.69
N MET A 65 11.40 10.43 5.83
CA MET A 65 11.17 11.83 6.17
C MET A 65 12.37 12.37 6.95
N PHE A 66 13.13 13.25 6.30
CA PHE A 66 14.17 14.04 6.92
C PHE A 66 13.54 15.26 7.62
N ARG A 67 13.96 15.57 8.87
CA ARG A 67 13.54 16.81 9.55
C ARG A 67 14.75 17.74 9.67
N GLY A 68 14.60 18.98 9.21
CA GLY A 68 15.62 20.03 9.39
C GLY A 68 16.93 19.76 8.64
N ARG A 69 18.06 19.82 9.35
CA ARG A 69 19.42 19.69 8.78
C ARG A 69 19.81 18.26 8.37
N GLU A 70 18.92 17.29 8.52
CA GLU A 70 19.19 15.88 8.20
C GLU A 70 19.04 15.57 6.69
N VAL A 71 18.57 16.51 5.88
CA VAL A 71 18.49 16.39 4.40
C VAL A 71 19.86 16.09 3.75
N GLN A 72 20.96 16.42 4.44
CA GLN A 72 22.33 16.19 3.96
C GLN A 72 22.84 14.76 4.19
N HIS A 73 22.08 13.86 4.82
CA HIS A 73 22.50 12.47 5.06
C HIS A 73 21.67 11.46 4.26
N PRO A 74 21.81 11.40 2.92
CA PRO A 74 21.24 10.30 2.13
C PRO A 74 21.89 8.95 2.48
N GLN A 75 23.09 8.95 3.06
CA GLN A 75 23.80 7.74 3.53
C GLN A 75 23.04 6.96 4.60
N ILE A 76 22.29 7.63 5.48
CA ILE A 76 21.47 6.94 6.50
C ILE A 76 20.35 6.13 5.84
N GLY A 77 19.89 6.52 4.65
CA GLY A 77 18.95 5.70 3.87
C GLY A 77 19.60 4.54 3.12
N MET A 78 20.90 4.63 2.83
CA MET A 78 21.68 3.64 2.08
C MET A 78 22.25 2.53 2.98
N ASP A 79 22.55 2.84 4.24
CA ASP A 79 23.13 1.91 5.22
C ASP A 79 22.15 0.82 5.71
N PHE A 80 20.87 0.92 5.31
CA PHE A 80 19.85 -0.09 5.56
C PHE A 80 19.70 -1.12 4.41
N ALA A 81 20.53 -1.04 3.37
CA ALA A 81 20.58 -1.99 2.27
C ALA A 81 21.53 -3.17 2.58
#